data_AF-A0A813V769-F1
#
_entry.id   AF-A0A813V769-F1
#
_cell.length_a   1.000
_cell.length_b   1.000
_cell.length_c   1.000
_cell.angle_alpha   90.00
_cell.angle_beta   90.00
_cell.angle_gamma   90.00
#
_symmetry.space_group_name_H-M   'P 1'
#
loop_
_entity.id
_entity.type
_entity.pdbx_description
1 polymer ?
#
loop_
_entity_poly.entity_id
_entity_poly.type
_entity_poly.pdbx_seq_one_letter_code
_entity_poly.pdbx_strand_id
1 'polypeptide(L)'
;MADILTLVRHDLLLMAIHRSVGENRAILTKNLNIHFWVMMLKKYLRSLESAVLTYHSVKSIWLELSAASSTLSRKENSSYRDGNENDEDKFKIRSKKQPQRRADYRTFHEITTRWADNDAFGHVNNATYYEFFDTAITHWLYTKNLMHPIKGDHVFVAVETGCVFLHQVAYPDRITMGLRIARLGNTSVRWELAVFRDDVDTSAAEGHFVHVYVKRDDRRPVIIPDHVRKLLSPMVMTKV
;
A
#
# COMPACT_ATOMS: atom_id res chain seq x y z
N MET A 1 -12.84 -3.01 -6.27
CA MET A 1 -11.36 -2.99 -6.30
C MET A 1 -10.72 -4.36 -6.05
N ALA A 2 -11.40 -5.32 -5.43
CA ALA A 2 -10.89 -6.69 -5.24
C ALA A 2 -10.97 -7.62 -6.48
N ASP A 3 -11.72 -7.25 -7.52
CA ASP A 3 -12.07 -8.19 -8.61
C ASP A 3 -11.20 -8.12 -9.88
N ILE A 4 -10.48 -7.02 -10.14
CA ILE A 4 -9.65 -6.90 -11.36
C ILE A 4 -8.33 -7.68 -11.22
N LEU A 5 -7.72 -7.64 -10.02
CA LEU A 5 -6.52 -8.42 -9.69
C LEU A 5 -6.79 -9.94 -9.69
N THR A 6 -8.05 -10.34 -9.45
CA THR A 6 -8.48 -11.74 -9.47
C THR A 6 -8.64 -12.28 -10.90
N LEU A 7 -9.01 -11.40 -11.85
CA LEU A 7 -9.11 -11.73 -13.28
C LEU A 7 -7.72 -11.90 -13.93
N VAL A 8 -6.80 -10.95 -13.69
CA VAL A 8 -5.45 -10.99 -14.28
C VAL A 8 -4.62 -12.16 -13.73
N ARG A 9 -4.83 -12.54 -12.45
CA ARG A 9 -4.23 -13.76 -11.88
C ARG A 9 -4.78 -15.05 -12.48
N HIS A 10 -6.04 -15.07 -12.96
CA HIS A 10 -6.62 -16.25 -13.60
C HIS A 10 -6.02 -16.52 -14.98
N ASP A 11 -5.79 -15.49 -15.80
CA ASP A 11 -5.24 -15.65 -17.16
C ASP A 11 -3.79 -16.15 -17.16
N LEU A 12 -2.96 -15.65 -16.24
CA LEU A 12 -1.57 -16.12 -16.10
C LEU A 12 -1.51 -17.55 -15.55
N LEU A 13 -2.43 -17.92 -14.65
CA LEU A 13 -2.55 -19.28 -14.12
C LEU A 13 -3.05 -20.25 -15.21
N LEU A 14 -4.01 -19.82 -16.04
CA LEU A 14 -4.53 -20.57 -17.20
C LEU A 14 -3.42 -20.84 -18.23
N MET A 15 -2.62 -19.84 -18.57
CA MET A 15 -1.50 -19.99 -19.50
C MET A 15 -0.40 -20.91 -18.93
N ALA A 16 -0.07 -20.80 -17.64
CA ALA A 16 0.91 -21.66 -16.98
C ALA A 16 0.45 -23.12 -16.88
N ILE A 17 -0.84 -23.35 -16.58
CA ILE A 17 -1.42 -24.69 -16.50
C ILE A 17 -1.55 -25.32 -17.90
N HIS A 18 -2.00 -24.57 -18.92
CA HIS A 18 -2.09 -25.07 -20.29
C HIS A 18 -0.72 -25.48 -20.84
N ARG A 19 0.33 -24.70 -20.53
CA ARG A 19 1.73 -25.02 -20.87
C ARG A 19 2.23 -26.26 -20.11
N SER A 20 1.97 -26.34 -18.80
CA SER A 20 2.33 -27.49 -17.97
C SER A 20 1.60 -28.79 -18.35
N VAL A 21 0.35 -28.70 -18.82
CA VAL A 21 -0.46 -29.87 -19.24
C VAL A 21 -0.09 -30.30 -20.66
N GLY A 22 0.29 -29.36 -21.53
CA GLY A 22 0.80 -29.66 -22.87
C GLY A 22 2.17 -30.35 -22.86
N GLU A 23 3.07 -29.94 -21.97
CA GLU A 23 4.45 -30.46 -21.90
C GLU A 23 4.57 -31.82 -21.16
N ASN A 24 3.59 -32.21 -20.34
CA ASN A 24 3.68 -33.40 -19.47
C ASN A 24 2.61 -34.49 -19.73
N ARG A 25 2.20 -34.70 -20.99
CA ARG A 25 1.30 -35.82 -21.36
C ARG A 25 1.83 -37.20 -20.95
N ALA A 26 3.13 -37.36 -20.75
CA ALA A 26 3.75 -38.63 -20.38
C ALA A 26 3.80 -38.91 -18.85
N ILE A 27 3.63 -37.89 -18.00
CA ILE A 27 3.77 -38.06 -16.53
C ILE A 27 2.43 -38.45 -15.87
N LEU A 28 1.30 -38.14 -16.49
CA LEU A 28 -0.03 -38.34 -15.92
C LEU A 28 -0.50 -39.80 -15.83
N THR A 29 0.21 -40.76 -16.43
CA THR A 29 -0.21 -42.17 -16.43
C THR A 29 0.44 -43.03 -15.35
N LYS A 30 1.37 -42.51 -14.52
CA LYS A 30 2.19 -43.40 -13.68
C LYS A 30 2.01 -43.42 -12.17
N ASN A 31 1.29 -42.51 -11.49
CA ASN A 31 0.97 -42.74 -10.05
C ASN A 31 0.09 -41.68 -9.34
N LEU A 32 -1.01 -41.17 -9.90
CA LEU A 32 -1.83 -40.19 -9.17
C LEU A 32 -3.33 -40.50 -9.08
N ASN A 33 -3.81 -40.40 -7.84
CA ASN A 33 -5.18 -40.56 -7.37
C ASN A 33 -6.14 -39.63 -8.14
N ILE A 34 -6.87 -40.21 -9.10
CA ILE A 34 -7.86 -39.55 -9.97
C ILE A 34 -8.88 -38.72 -9.17
N HIS A 35 -9.19 -39.15 -7.94
CA HIS A 35 -10.14 -38.45 -7.08
C HIS A 35 -9.68 -37.04 -6.70
N PHE A 36 -8.37 -36.84 -6.47
CA PHE A 36 -7.80 -35.54 -6.13
C PHE A 36 -7.90 -34.55 -7.29
N TRP A 37 -7.63 -35.00 -8.51
CA TRP A 37 -7.71 -34.17 -9.71
C TRP A 37 -9.15 -33.81 -10.09
N VAL A 38 -10.10 -34.73 -9.93
CA VAL A 38 -11.54 -34.44 -10.13
C VAL A 38 -12.04 -33.41 -9.13
N MET A 39 -11.58 -33.46 -7.88
CA MET A 39 -11.92 -32.47 -6.86
C MET A 39 -11.36 -31.08 -7.18
N MET A 40 -10.11 -31.00 -7.63
CA MET A 40 -9.47 -29.74 -8.06
C MET A 40 -10.19 -29.15 -9.27
N LEU A 41 -10.55 -29.97 -10.26
CA LEU A 41 -11.30 -29.54 -11.45
C LEU A 41 -12.70 -29.02 -11.09
N LYS A 42 -13.43 -29.68 -10.16
CA LYS A 42 -14.75 -29.22 -9.69
C LYS A 42 -14.68 -27.91 -8.88
N LYS A 43 -13.59 -27.67 -8.15
CA LYS A 43 -13.35 -26.38 -7.46
C LYS A 43 -13.04 -25.28 -8.48
N TYR A 44 -12.27 -25.62 -9.51
CA TYR A 44 -11.91 -24.73 -10.60
C TYR A 44 -13.09 -24.31 -11.47
N LEU A 45 -13.96 -25.24 -11.88
CA LEU A 45 -15.16 -24.96 -12.68
C LEU A 45 -16.14 -24.02 -11.97
N ARG A 46 -16.35 -24.21 -10.66
CA ARG A 46 -17.18 -23.30 -9.84
C ARG A 46 -16.58 -21.90 -9.69
N SER A 47 -15.25 -21.80 -9.66
CA SER A 47 -14.54 -20.51 -9.66
C SER A 47 -14.72 -19.78 -11.00
N LEU A 48 -14.68 -20.51 -12.12
CA LEU A 48 -14.91 -19.96 -13.46
C LEU A 48 -16.36 -19.49 -13.65
N GLU A 49 -17.36 -20.24 -13.17
CA GLU A 49 -18.76 -19.80 -13.21
C GLU A 49 -18.98 -18.50 -12.43
N SER A 50 -18.37 -18.38 -11.24
CA SER A 50 -18.39 -17.14 -10.47
C SER A 50 -17.68 -15.99 -11.21
N ALA A 51 -16.52 -16.24 -11.84
CA ALA A 51 -15.76 -15.24 -12.57
C ALA A 51 -16.50 -14.73 -13.82
N VAL A 52 -17.23 -15.60 -14.52
CA VAL A 52 -18.06 -15.22 -15.69
C VAL A 52 -19.24 -14.35 -15.25
N LEU A 53 -19.91 -14.70 -14.15
CA LEU A 53 -20.99 -13.88 -13.58
C LEU A 53 -20.48 -12.49 -13.14
N THR A 54 -19.34 -12.44 -12.46
CA THR A 54 -18.69 -11.17 -12.08
C THR A 54 -18.24 -10.36 -13.30
N TYR A 55 -17.71 -11.00 -14.35
CA TYR A 55 -17.31 -10.33 -15.59
C TYR A 55 -18.48 -9.65 -16.30
N HIS A 56 -19.63 -10.31 -16.39
CA HIS A 56 -20.83 -9.71 -16.98
C HIS A 56 -21.33 -8.50 -16.20
N SER A 57 -21.34 -8.56 -14.86
CA SER A 57 -21.72 -7.42 -14.01
C SER A 57 -20.72 -6.26 -14.07
N VAL A 58 -19.41 -6.55 -14.09
CA VAL A 58 -18.39 -5.50 -14.22
C VAL A 58 -18.43 -4.86 -15.60
N LYS A 59 -18.68 -5.65 -16.66
CA LYS A 59 -18.81 -5.13 -18.03
C LYS A 59 -20.04 -4.26 -18.22
N SER A 60 -21.18 -4.61 -17.61
CA SER A 60 -22.39 -3.76 -17.67
C SER A 60 -22.17 -2.42 -16.95
N ILE A 61 -21.57 -2.45 -15.76
CA ILE A 61 -21.23 -1.24 -15.00
C ILE A 61 -20.22 -0.37 -15.78
N TRP A 62 -19.21 -0.99 -16.41
CA TRP A 62 -18.24 -0.26 -17.21
C TRP A 62 -18.85 0.39 -18.45
N LEU A 63 -19.80 -0.27 -19.11
CA LEU A 63 -20.53 0.30 -20.26
C LEU A 63 -21.45 1.46 -19.83
N GLU A 64 -22.14 1.35 -18.70
CA GLU A 64 -22.95 2.43 -18.12
C GLU A 64 -22.10 3.64 -17.74
N LEU A 65 -20.95 3.42 -17.08
CA LEU A 65 -20.00 4.47 -16.72
C LEU A 65 -19.36 5.13 -17.95
N SER A 66 -19.05 4.35 -18.99
CA SER A 66 -18.49 4.86 -20.25
C SER A 66 -19.53 5.72 -21.00
N ALA A 67 -20.80 5.30 -21.02
CA ALA A 67 -21.89 6.08 -21.59
C ALA A 67 -22.10 7.39 -20.80
N ALA A 68 -22.13 7.33 -19.47
CA ALA A 68 -22.24 8.52 -18.62
C ALA A 68 -21.05 9.50 -18.82
N SER A 69 -19.83 8.99 -18.92
CA SER A 69 -18.61 9.78 -19.15
C SER A 69 -18.63 10.51 -20.50
N SER A 70 -19.11 9.85 -21.56
CA SER A 70 -19.24 10.49 -22.88
C SER A 70 -20.29 11.62 -22.89
N THR A 71 -21.33 11.48 -22.07
CA THR A 71 -22.40 12.48 -21.91
C THR A 71 -21.93 13.68 -21.07
N LEU A 72 -21.10 13.44 -20.05
CA LEU A 72 -20.46 14.48 -19.21
C LEU A 72 -19.38 15.26 -19.99
N SER A 73 -18.51 14.56 -20.72
CA SER A 73 -17.48 15.17 -21.58
C SER A 73 -18.09 16.11 -22.64
N ARG A 74 -19.27 15.78 -23.17
CA ARG A 74 -19.99 16.62 -24.13
C ARG A 74 -20.58 17.90 -23.50
N LYS A 75 -20.89 17.89 -22.20
CA LYS A 75 -21.32 19.08 -21.45
C LYS A 75 -20.14 19.95 -21.02
N GLU A 76 -19.03 19.35 -20.59
CA GLU A 76 -17.81 20.09 -20.18
C GLU A 76 -17.05 20.71 -21.36
N ASN A 77 -17.02 20.05 -22.54
CA ASN A 77 -16.40 20.63 -23.74
C ASN A 77 -17.17 21.83 -24.32
N SER A 78 -18.44 22.04 -23.92
CA SER A 78 -19.20 23.25 -24.28
C SER A 78 -18.88 24.44 -23.38
N SER A 79 -18.38 24.21 -22.16
CA SER A 79 -17.97 25.28 -21.23
C SER A 79 -16.48 25.60 -21.29
N TYR A 80 -15.66 24.73 -21.88
CA TYR A 80 -14.20 24.91 -21.99
C TYR A 80 -13.72 25.71 -23.21
N ARG A 81 -14.63 26.17 -24.08
CA ARG A 81 -14.28 26.92 -25.29
C ARG A 81 -14.09 28.43 -25.08
N ASP A 82 -14.16 28.91 -23.84
CA ASP A 82 -13.98 30.32 -23.51
C ASP A 82 -12.97 30.46 -22.36
N GLY A 83 -11.69 30.34 -22.69
CA GLY A 83 -10.58 30.44 -21.74
C GLY A 83 -9.35 31.05 -22.41
N ASN A 84 -9.03 32.29 -22.03
CA ASN A 84 -7.89 33.09 -22.49
C ASN A 84 -6.54 32.35 -22.37
N GLU A 85 -5.66 32.54 -23.35
CA GLU A 85 -4.30 31.99 -23.52
C GLU A 85 -3.27 32.35 -22.41
N ASN A 86 -3.67 32.81 -21.22
CA ASN A 86 -2.76 33.33 -20.19
C ASN A 86 -2.55 32.39 -18.96
N ASP A 87 -2.84 31.09 -19.07
CA ASP A 87 -2.81 30.15 -17.93
C ASP A 87 -1.51 29.33 -17.76
N GLU A 88 -0.49 29.55 -18.59
CA GLU A 88 0.79 28.79 -18.53
C GLU A 88 1.60 29.03 -17.25
N ASP A 89 1.31 30.07 -16.47
CA ASP A 89 2.09 30.46 -15.28
C ASP A 89 1.61 29.79 -13.95
N LYS A 90 0.58 28.93 -13.99
CA LYS A 90 -0.07 28.40 -12.77
C LYS A 90 0.56 27.13 -12.17
N PHE A 91 1.57 26.51 -12.79
CA PHE A 91 2.22 25.30 -12.25
C PHE A 91 3.70 25.52 -11.90
N LYS A 92 3.97 26.49 -11.02
CA LYS A 92 5.31 26.69 -10.45
C LYS A 92 5.64 25.51 -9.50
N ILE A 93 6.41 24.54 -9.99
CA ILE A 93 6.89 23.39 -9.21
C ILE A 93 7.61 23.92 -7.96
N ARG A 94 7.09 23.61 -6.76
CA ARG A 94 7.69 23.99 -5.48
C ARG A 94 9.14 23.50 -5.41
N SER A 95 10.01 24.28 -4.75
CA SER A 95 11.44 23.95 -4.61
C SER A 95 11.63 22.51 -4.16
N LYS A 96 12.52 21.77 -4.84
CA LYS A 96 12.81 20.36 -4.58
C LYS A 96 13.18 20.18 -3.11
N LYS A 97 12.38 19.39 -2.37
CA LYS A 97 12.67 19.02 -0.97
C LYS A 97 14.04 18.34 -0.90
N GLN A 98 14.88 18.75 0.04
CA GLN A 98 16.19 18.13 0.24
C GLN A 98 16.01 16.80 0.98
N PRO A 99 16.67 15.70 0.54
CA PRO A 99 16.63 14.42 1.24
C PRO A 99 17.18 14.52 2.66
N GLN A 100 16.47 13.91 3.61
CA GLN A 100 16.91 13.74 4.99
C GLN A 100 17.95 12.63 5.14
N ARG A 101 18.69 12.65 6.25
CA ARG A 101 19.75 11.69 6.56
C ARG A 101 19.32 10.69 7.62
N ARG A 102 20.01 9.56 7.73
CA ARG A 102 19.74 8.57 8.77
C ARG A 102 19.87 9.18 10.18
N ALA A 103 20.87 10.03 10.39
CA ALA A 103 21.08 10.70 11.67
C ALA A 103 19.88 11.53 12.17
N ASP A 104 18.94 11.88 11.27
CA ASP A 104 17.72 12.60 11.62
C ASP A 104 16.64 11.69 12.22
N TYR A 105 16.86 10.39 12.37
CA TYR A 105 15.89 9.40 12.84
C TYR A 105 16.35 8.67 14.11
N ARG A 106 15.40 8.15 14.90
CA ARG A 106 15.67 7.59 16.25
C ARG A 106 15.85 6.08 16.25
N THR A 107 15.16 5.37 15.38
CA THR A 107 15.23 3.92 15.26
C THR A 107 15.05 3.51 13.82
N PHE A 108 15.52 2.32 13.52
CA PHE A 108 15.48 1.75 12.18
C PHE A 108 14.81 0.38 12.18
N HIS A 109 14.16 0.05 11.06
CA HIS A 109 13.60 -1.25 10.81
C HIS A 109 13.88 -1.65 9.36
N GLU A 110 14.55 -2.78 9.14
CA GLU A 110 14.80 -3.28 7.79
C GLU A 110 13.58 -4.00 7.23
N ILE A 111 13.27 -3.73 5.97
CA ILE A 111 12.24 -4.42 5.20
C ILE A 111 12.87 -4.87 3.88
N THR A 112 12.64 -6.12 3.50
CA THR A 112 13.05 -6.63 2.20
C THR A 112 11.93 -6.37 1.20
N THR A 113 12.26 -5.75 0.07
CA THR A 113 11.30 -5.58 -1.03
C THR A 113 10.90 -6.93 -1.60
N ARG A 114 9.71 -7.01 -2.17
CA ARG A 114 9.15 -8.19 -2.83
C ARG A 114 9.06 -7.92 -4.32
N TRP A 115 9.11 -8.98 -5.13
CA TRP A 115 8.83 -8.88 -6.57
C TRP A 115 7.51 -8.13 -6.86
N ALA A 116 6.49 -8.37 -6.03
CA ALA A 116 5.17 -7.76 -6.17
C ALA A 116 5.10 -6.28 -5.74
N ASP A 117 6.15 -5.73 -5.13
CA ASP A 117 6.19 -4.32 -4.76
C ASP A 117 6.44 -3.44 -5.98
N ASN A 118 7.11 -3.98 -7.01
CA ASN A 118 7.31 -3.30 -8.28
C ASN A 118 6.01 -3.23 -9.08
N ASP A 119 5.72 -2.06 -9.65
CA ASP A 119 4.65 -1.90 -10.63
C ASP A 119 5.15 -2.09 -12.08
N ALA A 120 4.26 -1.86 -13.05
CA ALA A 120 4.55 -2.02 -14.47
C ALA A 120 5.68 -1.09 -14.99
N PHE A 121 6.06 -0.07 -14.22
CA PHE A 121 7.15 0.84 -14.55
C PHE A 121 8.50 0.42 -13.97
N GLY A 122 8.57 -0.74 -13.30
CA GLY A 122 9.82 -1.35 -12.84
C GLY A 122 10.36 -0.80 -11.53
N HIS A 123 9.57 -0.02 -10.78
CA HIS A 123 9.93 0.53 -9.47
C HIS A 123 8.85 0.21 -8.45
N VAL A 124 9.18 0.32 -7.17
CA VAL A 124 8.22 0.15 -6.09
C VAL A 124 7.06 1.14 -6.26
N ASN A 125 5.83 0.61 -6.24
CA ASN A 125 4.64 1.42 -6.38
C ASN A 125 4.49 2.42 -5.23
N ASN A 126 3.92 3.60 -5.52
CA ASN A 126 3.74 4.66 -4.53
C ASN A 126 2.88 4.25 -3.32
N ALA A 127 1.89 3.36 -3.50
CA ALA A 127 1.03 2.87 -2.43
C ALA A 127 1.80 1.94 -1.47
N THR A 128 2.73 1.14 -2.00
CA THR A 128 3.55 0.20 -1.22
C THR A 128 4.40 0.90 -0.16
N TYR A 129 4.81 2.16 -0.39
CA TYR A 129 5.51 2.95 0.64
C TYR A 129 4.67 3.11 1.92
N TYR A 130 3.34 3.26 1.80
CA TYR A 130 2.47 3.35 2.96
C TYR A 130 2.38 2.02 3.71
N GLU A 131 2.44 0.90 3.00
CA GLU A 131 2.53 -0.43 3.63
C GLU A 131 3.86 -0.59 4.40
N PHE A 132 4.97 -0.07 3.87
CA PHE A 132 6.25 -0.04 4.58
C PHE A 132 6.18 0.83 5.84
N PHE A 133 5.56 2.02 5.75
CA PHE A 133 5.38 2.90 6.89
C PHE A 133 4.52 2.24 7.99
N ASP A 134 3.38 1.66 7.62
CA ASP A 134 2.51 0.95 8.55
C ASP A 134 3.22 -0.23 9.20
N THR A 135 3.96 -1.02 8.41
CA THR A 135 4.76 -2.16 8.91
C THR A 135 5.78 -1.70 9.93
N ALA A 136 6.53 -0.62 9.63
CA ALA A 136 7.58 -0.12 10.51
C ALA A 136 7.03 0.42 11.84
N ILE A 137 5.95 1.21 11.80
CA ILE A 137 5.29 1.73 13.00
C ILE A 137 4.72 0.59 13.83
N THR A 138 4.00 -0.32 13.19
CA THR A 138 3.37 -1.49 13.83
C THR A 138 4.42 -2.39 14.48
N HIS A 139 5.52 -2.67 13.78
CA HIS A 139 6.64 -3.44 14.33
C HIS A 139 7.23 -2.76 15.58
N TRP A 140 7.46 -1.45 15.53
CA TRP A 140 7.96 -0.72 16.70
C TRP A 140 6.98 -0.78 17.87
N LEU A 141 5.69 -0.54 17.64
CA LEU A 141 4.66 -0.61 18.68
C LEU A 141 4.55 -2.02 19.28
N TYR A 142 4.62 -3.06 18.45
CA TYR A 142 4.55 -4.45 18.86
C TYR A 142 5.76 -4.83 19.73
N THR A 143 6.98 -4.47 19.31
CA THR A 143 8.21 -4.74 20.08
C THR A 143 8.27 -4.00 21.41
N LYS A 144 7.53 -2.89 21.56
CA LYS A 144 7.37 -2.15 22.83
C LYS A 144 6.17 -2.62 23.65
N ASN A 145 5.45 -3.66 23.22
CA ASN A 145 4.22 -4.15 23.84
C ASN A 145 3.13 -3.05 23.99
N LEU A 146 3.11 -2.10 23.06
CA LEU A 146 2.14 -0.99 23.03
C LEU A 146 0.93 -1.29 22.15
N MET A 147 0.93 -2.44 21.50
CA MET A 147 -0.07 -2.86 20.53
C MET A 147 -0.23 -4.37 20.63
N HIS A 148 -1.48 -4.81 20.71
CA HIS A 148 -1.84 -6.20 20.45
C HIS A 148 -2.87 -6.21 19.29
N PRO A 149 -2.63 -6.97 18.20
CA PRO A 149 -3.52 -6.95 17.03
C PRO A 149 -4.99 -7.28 17.37
N ILE A 150 -5.19 -8.30 18.23
CA ILE A 150 -6.51 -8.83 18.57
C ILE A 150 -7.03 -8.36 19.95
N LYS A 151 -6.22 -8.44 21.01
CA LYS A 151 -6.69 -8.37 22.42
C LYS A 151 -6.45 -7.04 23.15
N GLY A 152 -5.97 -5.99 22.47
CA GLY A 152 -5.68 -4.72 23.12
C GLY A 152 -6.91 -3.81 23.21
N ASP A 153 -7.19 -3.24 24.39
CA ASP A 153 -8.34 -2.34 24.61
C ASP A 153 -8.25 -1.01 23.84
N HIS A 154 -7.05 -0.66 23.39
CA HIS A 154 -6.77 0.57 22.68
C HIS A 154 -5.97 0.30 21.41
N VAL A 155 -6.12 1.19 20.43
CA VAL A 155 -5.43 1.11 19.15
C VAL A 155 -5.06 2.50 18.67
N PHE A 156 -3.97 2.57 17.90
CA PHE A 156 -3.66 3.74 17.10
C PHE A 156 -4.37 3.62 15.76
N VAL A 157 -5.15 4.65 15.38
CA VAL A 157 -5.82 4.75 14.08
C VAL A 157 -5.17 5.86 13.28
N ALA A 158 -4.76 5.56 12.05
CA ALA A 158 -4.27 6.55 11.11
C ALA A 158 -5.41 7.47 10.63
N VAL A 159 -5.22 8.78 10.81
CA VAL A 159 -6.19 9.81 10.40
C VAL A 159 -5.65 10.76 9.33
N GLU A 160 -4.32 10.79 9.14
CA GLU A 160 -3.65 11.57 8.10
C GLU A 160 -2.34 10.88 7.72
N THR A 161 -2.08 10.78 6.42
CA THR A 161 -0.83 10.24 5.88
C THR A 161 -0.32 11.11 4.74
N GLY A 162 0.99 11.10 4.52
CA GLY A 162 1.58 11.74 3.35
C GLY A 162 2.95 11.15 3.04
N CYS A 163 3.38 11.28 1.78
CA CYS A 163 4.68 10.82 1.33
C CYS A 163 5.21 11.74 0.22
N VAL A 164 6.50 12.03 0.27
CA VAL A 164 7.26 12.66 -0.80
C VAL A 164 8.27 11.65 -1.32
N PHE A 165 8.23 11.39 -2.63
CA PHE A 165 9.13 10.48 -3.31
C PHE A 165 10.30 11.28 -3.91
N LEU A 166 11.53 10.93 -3.53
CA LEU A 166 12.75 11.68 -3.87
C LEU A 166 13.63 10.90 -4.85
N HIS A 167 13.77 9.60 -4.62
CA HIS A 167 14.54 8.66 -5.43
C HIS A 167 13.77 7.35 -5.58
N GLN A 168 13.96 6.68 -6.73
CA GLN A 168 13.33 5.38 -7.00
C GLN A 168 13.99 4.27 -6.18
N VAL A 169 13.17 3.34 -5.72
CA VAL A 169 13.54 2.05 -5.14
C VAL A 169 12.91 0.98 -6.02
N ALA A 170 13.58 -0.14 -6.24
CA ALA A 170 13.05 -1.27 -6.98
C ALA A 170 13.46 -2.59 -6.31
N TYR A 171 12.63 -3.61 -6.37
CA TYR A 171 13.10 -4.96 -6.08
C TYR A 171 14.32 -5.31 -6.95
N PRO A 172 15.40 -5.92 -6.41
CA PRO A 172 15.55 -6.52 -5.08
C PRO A 172 16.24 -5.64 -4.02
N ASP A 173 16.18 -4.32 -4.13
CA ASP A 173 16.79 -3.39 -3.17
C ASP A 173 16.39 -3.73 -1.72
N ARG A 174 17.33 -3.60 -0.78
CA ARG A 174 17.02 -3.63 0.66
C ARG A 174 16.59 -2.24 1.09
N ILE A 175 15.56 -2.13 1.92
CA ILE A 175 15.16 -0.84 2.49
C ILE A 175 15.31 -0.83 4.00
N THR A 176 15.80 0.30 4.52
CA THR A 176 15.77 0.61 5.94
C THR A 176 14.76 1.73 6.18
N MET A 177 13.80 1.48 7.06
CA MET A 177 12.84 2.48 7.50
C MET A 177 13.43 3.24 8.69
N GLY A 178 13.60 4.56 8.58
CA GLY A 178 13.88 5.43 9.73
C GLY A 178 12.57 5.91 10.35
N LEU A 179 12.49 5.94 11.68
CA LEU A 179 11.29 6.41 12.40
C LEU A 179 11.66 7.43 13.48
N ARG A 180 10.83 8.46 13.60
CA ARG A 180 10.83 9.41 14.71
C ARG A 180 9.42 9.94 14.97
N ILE A 181 9.24 10.63 16.08
CA ILE A 181 8.01 11.37 16.40
C ILE A 181 8.29 12.86 16.26
N ALA A 182 7.57 13.53 15.37
CA ALA A 182 7.63 14.98 15.23
C ALA A 182 6.76 15.71 16.26
N ARG A 183 5.66 15.08 16.69
CA ARG A 183 4.76 15.63 17.72
C ARG A 183 4.08 14.54 18.51
N LEU A 184 4.16 14.65 19.84
CA LEU A 184 3.43 13.80 20.78
C LEU A 184 2.37 14.65 21.51
N GLY A 185 1.10 14.51 21.10
CA GLY A 185 -0.04 15.20 21.67
C GLY A 185 -0.64 14.49 22.89
N ASN A 186 -1.83 14.90 23.31
CA ASN A 186 -2.57 14.25 24.39
C ASN A 186 -3.21 12.93 23.94
N THR A 187 -3.83 12.93 22.77
CA THR A 187 -4.56 11.80 22.18
C THR A 187 -3.96 11.36 20.84
N SER A 188 -2.88 11.99 20.37
CA SER A 188 -2.34 11.75 19.03
C SER A 188 -0.81 11.76 18.98
N VAL A 189 -0.28 11.11 17.95
CA VAL A 189 1.15 11.01 17.64
C VAL A 189 1.35 11.29 16.15
N ARG A 190 2.23 12.22 15.81
CA ARG A 190 2.70 12.42 14.43
C ARG A 190 4.06 11.76 14.26
N TRP A 191 4.06 10.64 13.55
CA TRP A 191 5.25 9.94 13.09
C TRP A 191 5.81 10.63 11.85
N GLU A 192 7.13 10.67 11.76
CA GLU A 192 7.85 10.95 10.53
C GLU A 192 8.75 9.77 10.20
N LEU A 193 8.75 9.39 8.93
CA LEU A 193 9.40 8.20 8.43
C LEU A 193 10.22 8.52 7.18
N ALA A 194 11.34 7.82 7.01
CA ALA A 194 12.09 7.82 5.77
C ALA A 194 12.37 6.40 5.31
N VAL A 195 12.42 6.23 3.98
CA VAL A 195 12.93 5.03 3.33
C VAL A 195 14.36 5.30 2.90
N PHE A 196 15.31 4.48 3.34
CA PHE A 196 16.70 4.50 2.88
C PHE A 196 16.97 3.23 2.08
N ARG A 197 17.56 3.38 0.90
CA ARG A 197 17.92 2.25 0.03
C ARG A 197 19.30 1.73 0.40
N ASP A 198 19.44 0.43 0.59
CA ASP A 198 20.68 -0.25 0.96
C ASP A 198 21.40 0.50 2.11
N ASP A 199 22.65 0.88 1.89
CA ASP A 199 23.50 1.62 2.84
C ASP A 199 23.56 3.14 2.52
N VAL A 200 22.71 3.63 1.61
CA VAL A 200 22.65 5.06 1.27
C VAL A 200 22.16 5.86 2.48
N ASP A 201 22.86 6.96 2.81
CA ASP A 201 22.54 7.80 3.98
C ASP A 201 21.34 8.74 3.73
N THR A 202 21.09 9.10 2.46
CA THR A 202 19.99 9.98 2.08
C THR A 202 18.69 9.22 1.81
N SER A 203 17.55 9.77 2.23
CA SER A 203 16.24 9.15 2.06
C SER A 203 15.78 9.12 0.59
N ALA A 204 15.27 7.98 0.16
CA ALA A 204 14.58 7.79 -1.11
C ALA A 204 13.13 8.26 -1.08
N ALA A 205 12.46 8.17 0.08
CA ALA A 205 11.14 8.73 0.31
C ALA A 205 11.00 9.18 1.76
N GLU A 206 10.14 10.17 1.98
CA GLU A 206 9.86 10.72 3.31
C GLU A 206 8.36 10.85 3.51
N GLY A 207 7.83 10.21 4.55
CA GLY A 207 6.42 10.18 4.86
C GLY A 207 6.08 10.57 6.30
N HIS A 208 4.79 10.72 6.55
CA HIS A 208 4.27 10.95 7.89
C HIS A 208 2.96 10.21 8.10
N PHE A 209 2.71 9.83 9.35
CA PHE A 209 1.46 9.24 9.81
C PHE A 209 1.01 9.98 11.06
N VAL A 210 -0.22 10.48 11.06
CA VAL A 210 -0.87 10.97 12.27
C VAL A 210 -1.77 9.88 12.80
N HIS A 211 -1.43 9.37 13.96
CA HIS A 211 -2.21 8.37 14.68
C HIS A 211 -2.97 9.02 15.83
N VAL A 212 -4.24 8.69 15.97
CA VAL A 212 -5.04 8.99 17.17
C VAL A 212 -5.17 7.73 18.01
N TYR A 213 -4.93 7.84 19.31
CA TYR A 213 -5.10 6.78 20.28
C TYR A 213 -6.57 6.70 20.70
N VAL A 214 -7.21 5.58 20.41
CA VAL A 214 -8.65 5.38 20.60
C VAL A 214 -8.94 4.10 21.37
N LYS A 215 -10.09 4.03 22.03
CA LYS A 215 -10.63 2.74 22.50
C LYS A 215 -10.99 1.86 21.31
N ARG A 216 -10.73 0.56 21.40
CA ARG A 216 -10.98 -0.38 20.31
C ARG A 216 -12.46 -0.49 19.96
N ASP A 217 -13.32 -0.51 20.96
CA ASP A 217 -14.74 -0.83 20.81
C ASP A 217 -15.54 0.28 20.12
N ASP A 218 -15.38 1.52 20.59
CA ASP A 218 -16.16 2.67 20.12
C ASP A 218 -15.37 3.67 19.27
N ARG A 219 -14.06 3.44 19.10
CA ARG A 219 -13.11 4.31 18.36
C ARG A 219 -13.07 5.75 18.85
N ARG A 220 -13.49 6.01 20.10
CA ARG A 220 -13.40 7.34 20.69
C ARG A 220 -11.95 7.66 21.11
N PRO A 221 -11.44 8.86 20.80
CA PRO A 221 -10.13 9.30 21.27
C PRO A 221 -10.01 9.25 22.79
N VAL A 222 -8.87 8.77 23.27
CA VAL A 222 -8.52 8.76 24.69
C VAL A 222 -7.13 9.33 24.90
N ILE A 223 -6.89 9.84 26.11
CA ILE A 223 -5.57 10.32 26.52
C ILE A 223 -4.60 9.14 26.44
N ILE A 224 -3.45 9.36 25.78
CA ILE A 224 -2.34 8.40 25.75
C ILE A 224 -1.85 8.21 27.19
N PRO A 225 -1.97 7.00 27.77
CA PRO A 225 -1.60 6.74 29.15
C PRO A 225 -0.11 6.99 29.41
N ASP A 226 0.25 7.32 30.64
CA ASP A 226 1.63 7.71 30.99
C ASP A 226 2.67 6.63 30.66
N HIS A 227 2.33 5.36 30.84
CA HIS A 227 3.23 4.26 30.49
C HIS A 227 3.53 4.20 28.98
N VAL A 228 2.53 4.48 28.13
CA VAL A 228 2.68 4.57 26.68
C VAL A 228 3.48 5.82 26.32
N ARG A 229 3.10 6.96 26.90
CA ARG A 229 3.78 8.25 26.70
C ARG A 229 5.26 8.13 27.03
N LYS A 230 5.63 7.50 28.15
CA LYS A 230 7.02 7.29 28.57
C LYS A 230 7.85 6.52 27.54
N LEU A 231 7.24 5.59 26.81
CA LEU A 231 7.90 4.82 25.74
C LEU A 231 8.00 5.60 24.42
N LEU A 232 7.04 6.49 24.15
CA LEU A 232 7.04 7.36 22.95
C LEU A 232 7.97 8.57 23.10
N SER A 233 8.11 9.13 24.31
CA SER A 233 8.87 10.36 24.55
C SER A 233 10.31 10.34 24.00
N PRO A 234 11.11 9.25 24.14
CA PRO A 234 12.46 9.20 23.57
C PRO A 234 12.50 9.27 22.04
N MET A 235 11.40 8.93 21.36
CA MET A 235 11.29 9.00 19.90
C MET A 235 11.07 10.43 19.41
N VAL A 236 10.73 11.37 20.31
CA VAL A 236 10.47 12.77 19.94
C VAL A 236 11.77 13.44 19.52
N MET A 237 11.74 14.09 18.35
CA MET A 237 12.80 15.01 17.94
C MET A 237 12.33 16.43 18.09
N THR A 238 12.96 17.16 19.01
CA THR A 238 12.85 18.61 19.05
C THR A 238 13.48 19.12 17.76
N LYS A 239 12.73 19.86 16.94
CA LYS A 239 13.36 20.62 15.85
C LYS A 239 14.41 21.52 16.49
N VAL A 240 15.68 21.28 16.13
CA VAL A 240 16.78 22.24 16.38
C VAL A 240 16.54 23.45 15.49
#